data_AF-A0A0W0Z470-F1
#
_entry.id   AF-A0A0W0Z470-F1
#
_cell.length_a   1.000
_cell.length_b   1.000
_cell.length_c   1.000
_cell.angle_alpha   90.00
_cell.angle_beta   90.00
_cell.angle_gamma   90.00
#
_symmetry.space_group_name_H-M   'P 1'
#
loop_
_entity.id
_entity.type
_entity.pdbx_description
1 polymer ?
#
loop_
_entity_poly.entity_id
_entity_poly.type
_entity_poly.pdbx_seq_one_letter_code
_entity_poly.pdbx_strand_id
1 'polypeptide(L)'
;MPEYCIQAAMFRIPFFLINRFVHDFWILREVGSKKVVAQLHGLATSRKTGKIVPIGYSRGHSLKAHCITYDANFANLHGLQLGSFELPIHAYHTVCTNKDCIQHWLRIRTAVEVINNLDLDYPPGGFSIPWSSTINSNSIYHTFSQVMGIPMHIFKGFVQIGIQTSIYDQIKSYL
;
A
#
# COMPACT_ATOMS: atom_id res chain seq x y z
N MET A 1 14.78 16.78 -15.14
CA MET A 1 13.96 16.32 -13.99
C MET A 1 14.20 14.83 -13.83
N PRO A 2 14.28 14.31 -12.60
CA PRO A 2 14.40 12.87 -12.38
C PRO A 2 13.24 12.11 -13.01
N GLU A 3 13.52 10.97 -13.62
CA GLU A 3 12.50 10.05 -14.13
C GLU A 3 12.08 9.08 -13.02
N TYR A 4 10.80 8.72 -12.99
CA TYR A 4 10.24 7.86 -11.95
C TYR A 4 9.51 6.66 -12.55
N CYS A 5 9.43 5.59 -11.78
CA CYS A 5 8.63 4.42 -12.09
C CYS A 5 7.79 4.01 -10.89
N ILE A 6 6.62 3.42 -11.16
CA ILE A 6 5.79 2.77 -10.14
C ILE A 6 5.99 1.27 -10.23
N GLN A 7 6.24 0.65 -9.08
CA GLN A 7 6.42 -0.79 -8.96
C GLN A 7 5.40 -1.36 -7.99
N ALA A 8 4.82 -2.49 -8.35
CA ALA A 8 4.23 -3.39 -7.39
C ALA A 8 5.36 -4.06 -6.60
N ALA A 9 5.18 -4.24 -5.31
CA ALA A 9 6.15 -4.90 -4.45
C ALA A 9 5.45 -5.82 -3.45
N MET A 10 6.19 -6.81 -2.96
CA MET A 10 5.71 -7.71 -1.92
C MET A 10 6.71 -7.85 -0.78
N PHE A 11 6.18 -7.96 0.43
CA PHE A 11 6.87 -8.37 1.63
C PHE A 11 6.35 -9.74 2.06
N ARG A 12 7.25 -10.72 2.22
CA ARG A 12 6.90 -12.04 2.73
C ARG A 12 6.64 -11.97 4.23
N ILE A 13 5.44 -12.35 4.63
CA ILE A 13 5.06 -12.41 6.03
C ILE A 13 5.66 -13.68 6.63
N PRO A 14 6.46 -13.57 7.70
CA PRO A 14 7.00 -14.74 8.38
C PRO A 14 5.88 -15.44 9.17
N PHE A 15 5.09 -16.25 8.48
CA PHE A 15 4.02 -17.06 9.05
C PHE A 15 4.45 -18.53 9.12
N PHE A 16 4.22 -19.14 10.29
CA PHE A 16 4.59 -20.52 10.68
C PHE A 16 4.79 -21.48 9.50
N LEU A 17 6.04 -21.94 9.30
CA LEU A 17 6.50 -22.99 8.37
C LEU A 17 6.12 -22.84 6.88
N ILE A 18 5.32 -21.83 6.50
CA ILE A 18 4.82 -21.62 5.13
C ILE A 18 5.12 -20.17 4.74
N ASN A 19 6.31 -19.94 4.17
CA ASN A 19 6.77 -18.63 3.69
C ASN A 19 6.14 -18.22 2.35
N ARG A 20 4.81 -18.35 2.25
CA ARG A 20 4.04 -18.04 1.03
C ARG A 20 3.05 -16.89 1.20
N PHE A 21 2.75 -16.47 2.42
CA PHE A 21 1.87 -15.32 2.67
C PHE A 21 2.62 -14.03 2.42
N VAL A 22 1.99 -13.09 1.72
CA VAL A 22 2.61 -11.81 1.38
C VAL A 22 1.69 -10.63 1.65
N HIS A 23 2.34 -9.52 1.97
CA HIS A 23 1.79 -8.19 2.00
C HIS A 23 2.26 -7.44 0.76
N ASP A 24 1.32 -7.02 -0.07
CA ASP A 24 1.59 -6.28 -1.29
C ASP A 24 1.47 -4.77 -1.03
N PHE A 25 2.33 -4.01 -1.69
CA PHE A 25 2.40 -2.55 -1.56
C PHE A 25 2.95 -1.92 -2.85
N TRP A 26 2.78 -0.61 -3.00
CA TRP A 26 3.28 0.12 -4.15
C TRP A 26 4.53 0.92 -3.80
N ILE A 27 5.43 1.05 -4.77
CA ILE A 27 6.69 1.79 -4.63
C ILE A 27 6.79 2.83 -5.74
N LEU A 28 7.15 4.05 -5.36
CA LEU A 28 7.68 5.04 -6.28
C LEU A 28 9.20 4.98 -6.22
N ARG A 29 9.86 4.78 -7.36
CA ARG A 29 11.31 4.71 -7.44
C ARG A 29 11.83 5.66 -8.52
N GLU A 30 12.90 6.36 -8.22
CA GLU A 30 13.64 7.13 -9.20
C GLU A 30 14.45 6.18 -10.11
N VAL A 31 14.35 6.35 -11.43
CA VAL A 31 14.91 5.41 -12.41
C VAL A 31 16.44 5.44 -12.43
N GLY A 32 17.04 6.63 -12.49
CA GLY A 32 18.49 6.79 -12.63
C GLY A 32 19.27 6.33 -11.40
N SER A 33 18.86 6.80 -10.22
CA SER A 33 19.50 6.47 -8.94
C SER A 33 19.06 5.12 -8.37
N LYS A 34 17.96 4.56 -8.88
CA LYS A 34 17.24 3.40 -8.32
C LYS A 34 16.77 3.62 -6.87
N LYS A 35 16.75 4.86 -6.37
CA LYS A 35 16.35 5.19 -5.00
C LYS A 35 14.85 5.00 -4.81
N VAL A 36 14.46 4.35 -3.71
CA VAL A 36 13.05 4.31 -3.26
C VAL A 36 12.67 5.69 -2.75
N VAL A 37 11.68 6.30 -3.39
CA VAL A 37 11.22 7.67 -3.10
C VAL A 37 10.08 7.63 -2.10
N ALA A 38 9.15 6.70 -2.28
CA ALA A 38 8.01 6.51 -1.39
C ALA A 38 7.45 5.09 -1.47
N GLN A 39 6.75 4.66 -0.41
CA GLN A 39 5.94 3.44 -0.39
C GLN A 39 4.48 3.75 -0.01
N LEU A 40 3.54 3.03 -0.62
CA LEU A 40 2.10 3.10 -0.33
C LEU A 40 1.60 1.78 0.20
N HIS A 41 0.99 1.81 1.39
CA HIS A 41 0.59 0.62 2.12
C HIS A 41 -0.83 0.72 2.66
N GLY A 42 -1.50 -0.44 2.78
CA GLY A 42 -2.54 -0.64 3.78
C GLY A 42 -1.93 -1.29 5.02
N LEU A 43 -1.98 -0.64 6.19
CA LEU A 43 -1.35 -1.16 7.41
C LEU A 43 -2.31 -1.15 8.59
N ALA A 44 -2.11 -2.11 9.47
CA ALA A 44 -2.71 -2.06 10.79
C ALA A 44 -2.16 -0.85 11.56
N THR A 45 -3.06 -0.07 12.15
CA THR A 45 -2.73 1.13 12.92
C THR A 45 -3.53 1.13 14.22
N SER A 46 -2.82 1.31 15.33
CA SER A 46 -3.44 1.38 16.66
C SER A 46 -4.36 2.59 16.77
N ARG A 47 -5.65 2.37 17.04
CA ARG A 47 -6.61 3.45 17.30
C ARG A 47 -6.21 4.28 18.53
N LYS A 48 -5.58 3.64 19.52
CA LYS A 48 -5.18 4.28 20.78
C LYS A 48 -3.98 5.23 20.62
N THR A 49 -3.03 4.89 19.75
CA THR A 49 -1.73 5.58 19.68
C THR A 49 -1.44 6.21 18.31
N GLY A 50 -2.25 5.92 17.29
CA GLY A 50 -2.00 6.32 15.90
C GLY A 50 -0.79 5.64 15.26
N LYS A 51 -0.10 4.73 15.97
CA LYS A 51 1.12 4.08 15.48
C LYS A 51 0.81 2.90 14.57
N ILE A 52 1.58 2.77 13.49
CA ILE A 52 1.62 1.58 12.64
C ILE A 52 2.04 0.38 13.50
N VAL A 53 1.36 -0.76 13.29
CA VAL A 53 1.75 -2.04 13.90
C VAL A 53 2.08 -3.06 12.79
N PRO A 54 3.21 -3.79 12.89
CA PRO A 54 3.65 -4.68 11.81
C PRO A 54 2.63 -5.74 11.39
N ILE A 55 1.95 -6.33 12.38
CA ILE A 55 0.80 -7.21 12.17
C ILE A 55 -0.25 -6.89 13.24
N GLY A 56 -1.45 -6.53 12.82
CA GLY A 56 -2.53 -6.20 13.74
C GLY A 56 -3.22 -7.45 14.28
N TYR A 57 -3.22 -7.65 15.60
CA TYR A 57 -3.93 -8.77 16.25
C TYR A 57 -5.00 -8.33 17.25
N SER A 58 -5.08 -7.04 17.58
CA SER A 58 -6.05 -6.48 18.52
C SER A 58 -7.28 -5.94 17.80
N ARG A 59 -8.45 -6.04 18.43
CA ARG A 59 -9.69 -5.37 17.99
C ARG A 59 -9.57 -3.84 18.02
N GLY A 60 -8.59 -3.30 18.74
CA GLY A 60 -8.28 -1.86 18.76
C GLY A 60 -7.43 -1.39 17.57
N HIS A 61 -7.21 -2.23 16.55
CA HIS A 61 -6.46 -1.88 15.36
C HIS A 61 -7.39 -1.58 14.18
N SER A 62 -7.06 -0.51 13.47
CA SER A 62 -7.73 -0.06 12.26
C SER A 62 -6.88 -0.34 11.03
N LEU A 63 -7.53 -0.59 9.89
CA LEU A 63 -6.87 -0.60 8.60
C LEU A 63 -6.76 0.84 8.10
N LYS A 64 -5.53 1.34 7.97
CA LYS A 64 -5.25 2.68 7.44
C LYS A 64 -4.42 2.58 6.17
N ALA A 65 -4.71 3.47 5.23
CA ALA A 65 -3.86 3.80 4.10
C ALA A 65 -2.71 4.72 4.54
N HIS A 66 -1.50 4.43 4.07
CA HIS A 66 -0.29 5.21 4.37
C HIS A 66 0.49 5.49 3.09
N CYS A 67 0.85 6.75 2.86
CA CYS A 67 1.86 7.16 1.88
C CYS A 67 3.10 7.62 2.62
N ILE A 68 4.17 6.83 2.58
CA ILE A 68 5.39 7.08 3.32
C ILE A 68 6.43 7.58 2.32
N THR A 69 6.75 8.87 2.41
CA THR A 69 7.75 9.50 1.54
C THR A 69 9.09 9.57 2.26
N TYR A 70 10.16 9.14 1.60
CA TYR A 70 11.51 9.11 2.17
C TYR A 70 12.41 10.21 1.59
N ASP A 71 12.15 10.64 0.36
CA ASP A 71 12.93 11.68 -0.30
C ASP A 71 12.45 13.08 0.09
N ALA A 72 13.29 13.86 0.76
CA ALA A 72 12.96 15.20 1.24
C ALA A 72 12.65 16.19 0.10
N ASN A 73 13.37 16.10 -1.03
CA ASN A 73 13.14 16.99 -2.15
C ASN A 73 11.79 16.70 -2.80
N PHE A 74 11.48 15.43 -3.02
CA PHE A 74 10.18 14.98 -3.54
C PHE A 74 9.04 15.36 -2.58
N ALA A 75 9.23 15.15 -1.27
CA ALA A 75 8.24 15.50 -0.27
C ALA A 75 7.93 17.01 -0.28
N ASN A 76 8.97 17.85 -0.25
CA ASN A 76 8.83 19.30 -0.30
C ASN A 76 8.18 19.77 -1.61
N LEU A 77 8.57 19.21 -2.76
CA LEU A 77 8.04 19.58 -4.06
C LEU A 77 6.54 19.29 -4.20
N HIS A 78 6.06 18.21 -3.58
CA HIS A 78 4.69 17.74 -3.72
C HIS A 78 3.81 17.96 -2.48
N GLY A 79 4.33 18.64 -1.44
CA GLY A 79 3.62 18.89 -0.20
C GLY A 79 3.24 17.61 0.55
N LEU A 80 4.15 16.63 0.55
CA LEU A 80 3.98 15.34 1.26
C LEU A 80 4.76 15.36 2.57
N GLN A 81 4.29 14.59 3.55
CA GLN A 81 5.02 14.40 4.80
C GLN A 81 6.10 13.33 4.65
N LEU A 82 7.25 13.57 5.30
CA LEU A 82 8.30 12.57 5.43
C LEU A 82 7.92 11.53 6.47
N GLY A 83 8.30 10.29 6.21
CA GLY A 83 8.17 9.19 7.16
C GLY A 83 9.37 8.24 7.11
N SER A 84 9.47 7.39 8.12
CA SER A 84 10.61 6.48 8.30
C SER A 84 10.23 5.00 8.36
N PHE A 85 8.93 4.68 8.35
CA PHE A 85 8.50 3.29 8.32
C PHE A 85 8.70 2.71 6.90
N GLU A 86 9.40 1.59 6.80
CA GLU A 86 9.69 0.94 5.53
C GLU A 86 9.56 -0.57 5.70
N LEU A 87 8.90 -1.22 4.74
CA LEU A 87 8.91 -2.68 4.65
C LEU A 87 10.00 -3.15 3.69
N PRO A 88 10.71 -4.25 4.01
CA PRO A 88 11.65 -4.87 3.10
C PRO A 88 10.98 -5.28 1.78
N ILE A 89 11.67 -5.01 0.68
CA ILE A 89 11.20 -5.35 -0.68
C ILE A 89 11.74 -6.72 -1.04
N HIS A 90 10.94 -7.77 -0.91
CA HIS A 90 11.37 -9.14 -1.21
C HIS A 90 11.27 -9.49 -2.69
N ALA A 91 10.32 -8.88 -3.39
CA ALA A 91 10.27 -8.85 -4.86
C ALA A 91 9.49 -7.63 -5.32
N TYR A 92 9.68 -7.25 -6.59
CA TYR A 92 8.96 -6.16 -7.22
C TYR A 92 8.73 -6.43 -8.71
N HIS A 93 7.76 -5.72 -9.28
CA HIS A 93 7.48 -5.69 -10.71
C HIS A 93 7.18 -4.24 -11.14
N THR A 94 7.89 -3.76 -12.15
CA THR A 94 7.66 -2.41 -12.68
C THR A 94 6.39 -2.38 -13.51
N VAL A 95 5.43 -1.54 -13.12
CA VAL A 95 4.11 -1.41 -13.76
C VAL A 95 4.02 -0.15 -14.64
N CYS A 96 4.65 0.94 -14.20
CA CYS A 96 4.67 2.22 -14.92
C CYS A 96 6.10 2.73 -15.05
N THR A 97 6.50 3.13 -16.25
CA THR A 97 7.76 3.86 -16.53
C THR A 97 7.53 5.07 -17.45
N ASN A 98 6.28 5.46 -17.67
CA ASN A 98 5.95 6.57 -18.55
C ASN A 98 6.21 7.93 -17.85
N LYS A 99 6.13 9.02 -18.62
CA LYS A 99 6.33 10.38 -18.10
C LYS A 99 5.28 10.78 -17.06
N ASP A 100 4.15 10.10 -17.01
CA ASP A 100 3.01 10.40 -16.16
C ASP A 100 3.02 9.62 -14.84
N CYS A 101 4.06 8.81 -14.54
CA CYS A 101 4.10 8.02 -13.31
C CYS A 101 3.95 8.88 -12.03
N ILE A 102 4.48 10.11 -12.01
CA ILE A 102 4.25 11.02 -10.87
C ILE A 102 2.77 11.41 -10.78
N GLN A 103 2.11 11.70 -11.90
CA GLN A 103 0.69 12.07 -11.91
C GLN A 103 -0.18 10.91 -11.44
N HIS A 104 0.09 9.68 -11.92
CA HIS A 104 -0.56 8.48 -11.43
C HIS A 104 -0.38 8.32 -9.92
N TRP A 105 0.86 8.45 -9.43
CA TRP A 105 1.18 8.34 -8.01
C TRP A 105 0.41 9.37 -7.18
N LEU A 106 0.42 10.65 -7.56
CA LEU A 106 -0.16 11.73 -6.77
C LEU A 106 -1.69 11.67 -6.64
N ARG A 107 -2.39 10.86 -7.45
CA ARG A 107 -3.84 10.60 -7.28
C ARG A 107 -4.19 9.96 -5.95
N ILE A 108 -3.22 9.33 -5.28
CA ILE A 108 -3.44 8.70 -3.97
C ILE A 108 -3.67 9.69 -2.83
N ARG A 109 -3.34 10.98 -3.01
CA ARG A 109 -3.36 11.96 -1.90
C ARG A 109 -4.72 12.02 -1.23
N THR A 110 -5.75 12.29 -2.02
CA THR A 110 -7.14 12.31 -1.54
C THR A 110 -7.59 10.92 -1.09
N ALA A 111 -7.19 9.87 -1.81
CA ALA A 111 -7.60 8.50 -1.48
C ALA A 111 -7.11 8.05 -0.10
N VAL A 112 -5.89 8.41 0.31
CA VAL A 112 -5.38 8.09 1.65
C VAL A 112 -6.30 8.66 2.72
N GLU A 113 -6.70 9.92 2.60
CA GLU A 113 -7.59 10.58 3.55
C GLU A 113 -8.98 9.93 3.56
N VAL A 114 -9.58 9.74 2.39
CA VAL A 114 -10.92 9.13 2.26
C VAL A 114 -10.95 7.71 2.82
N ILE A 115 -9.96 6.87 2.47
CA ILE A 115 -9.85 5.50 3.02
C ILE A 115 -9.72 5.55 4.55
N ASN A 116 -8.92 6.46 5.08
CA ASN A 116 -8.69 6.57 6.52
C ASN A 116 -9.92 7.07 7.28
N ASN A 117 -10.85 7.77 6.62
CA ASN A 117 -12.12 8.24 7.17
C ASN A 117 -13.23 7.18 7.18
N LEU A 118 -13.11 6.10 6.39
CA LEU A 118 -14.01 4.94 6.49
C LEU A 118 -13.86 4.19 7.81
N ASP A 119 -12.78 4.47 8.55
CA ASP A 119 -12.49 3.92 9.87
C ASP A 119 -12.55 2.38 9.95
N LEU A 120 -12.10 1.71 8.89
CA LEU A 120 -12.16 0.26 8.74
C LEU A 120 -11.40 -0.47 9.84
N ASP A 121 -11.97 -1.57 10.34
CA ASP A 121 -11.28 -2.45 11.28
C ASP A 121 -10.19 -3.26 10.58
N TYR A 122 -9.06 -3.46 11.27
CA TYR A 122 -8.02 -4.36 10.78
C TYR A 122 -8.35 -5.80 11.22
N PRO A 123 -8.52 -6.75 10.28
CA PRO A 123 -8.79 -8.13 10.65
C PRO A 123 -7.60 -8.72 11.42
N PRO A 124 -7.80 -9.43 12.54
CA PRO A 124 -6.70 -10.03 13.29
C PRO A 124 -5.81 -10.92 12.41
N GLY A 125 -4.50 -10.67 12.40
CA GLY A 125 -3.54 -11.36 11.54
C GLY A 125 -3.62 -11.00 10.06
N GLY A 126 -4.49 -10.05 9.66
CA GLY A 126 -4.70 -9.66 8.27
C GLY A 126 -5.74 -10.51 7.52
N PHE A 127 -6.49 -11.38 8.20
CA PHE A 127 -7.49 -12.24 7.56
C PHE A 127 -8.70 -12.52 8.45
N SER A 128 -9.86 -12.75 7.83
CA SER A 128 -11.04 -13.33 8.46
C SER A 128 -11.46 -14.58 7.69
N ILE A 129 -12.03 -15.57 8.37
CA ILE A 129 -12.60 -16.75 7.71
C ILE A 129 -14.06 -16.40 7.37
N PRO A 130 -14.52 -16.51 6.10
CA PRO A 130 -13.83 -17.02 4.91
C PRO A 130 -12.90 -16.01 4.21
N TRP A 131 -11.74 -16.50 3.75
CA TRP A 131 -10.56 -15.73 3.31
C TRP A 131 -10.74 -14.79 2.10
N SER A 132 -11.83 -14.90 1.33
CA SER A 132 -11.97 -14.22 0.03
C SER A 132 -12.61 -12.84 0.09
N SER A 133 -13.36 -12.50 1.14
CA SER A 133 -14.06 -11.21 1.26
C SER A 133 -13.50 -10.29 2.35
N THR A 134 -12.41 -10.70 3.01
CA THR A 134 -11.77 -9.87 4.03
C THR A 134 -11.17 -8.61 3.39
N ILE A 135 -11.65 -7.43 3.80
CA ILE A 135 -10.96 -6.17 3.53
C ILE A 135 -9.72 -6.10 4.43
N ASN A 136 -8.54 -6.04 3.83
CA ASN A 136 -7.26 -6.01 4.55
C ASN A 136 -6.22 -5.16 3.81
N SER A 137 -4.95 -5.31 4.20
CA SER A 137 -3.83 -4.61 3.60
C SER A 137 -3.67 -4.81 2.07
N ASN A 138 -3.87 -6.02 1.56
CA ASN A 138 -3.81 -6.30 0.12
C ASN A 138 -5.03 -5.75 -0.62
N SER A 139 -6.18 -5.60 0.05
CA SER A 139 -7.34 -4.90 -0.52
C SER A 139 -7.06 -3.42 -0.75
N ILE A 140 -6.28 -2.78 0.14
CA ILE A 140 -5.82 -1.40 -0.05
C ILE A 140 -4.82 -1.32 -1.22
N TYR A 141 -3.90 -2.28 -1.34
CA TYR A 141 -3.00 -2.38 -2.51
C TYR A 141 -3.81 -2.47 -3.82
N HIS A 142 -4.82 -3.32 -3.88
CA HIS A 142 -5.71 -3.43 -5.05
C HIS A 142 -6.43 -2.09 -5.31
N THR A 143 -7.01 -1.49 -4.27
CA THR A 143 -7.70 -0.19 -4.37
C THR A 143 -6.79 0.89 -4.98
N PHE A 144 -5.54 0.97 -4.55
CA PHE A 144 -4.59 1.96 -5.08
C PHE A 144 -4.28 1.78 -6.57
N SER A 145 -4.29 0.56 -7.10
CA SER A 145 -4.13 0.36 -8.55
C SER A 145 -5.22 1.08 -9.35
N GLN A 146 -6.47 1.01 -8.87
CA GLN A 146 -7.63 1.63 -9.50
C GLN A 146 -7.61 3.15 -9.33
N VAL A 147 -7.24 3.65 -8.14
CA VAL A 147 -7.06 5.09 -7.88
C VAL A 147 -5.98 5.69 -8.79
N MET A 148 -4.82 5.03 -8.89
CA MET A 148 -3.74 5.48 -9.75
C MET A 148 -4.06 5.30 -11.24
N GLY A 149 -5.01 4.42 -11.60
CA GLY A 149 -5.33 4.09 -12.98
C GLY A 149 -4.21 3.29 -13.66
N ILE A 150 -3.56 2.39 -12.90
CA ILE A 150 -2.48 1.53 -13.39
C ILE A 150 -2.86 0.04 -13.23
N PRO A 151 -2.32 -0.88 -14.05
CA PRO A 151 -2.60 -2.30 -13.90
C PRO A 151 -2.17 -2.85 -12.54
N MET A 152 -3.02 -3.64 -11.89
CA MET A 152 -2.63 -4.38 -10.70
C MET A 152 -1.74 -5.57 -11.08
N HIS A 153 -0.64 -5.77 -10.35
CA HIS A 153 0.19 -6.96 -10.47
C HIS A 153 -0.14 -7.98 -9.37
N ILE A 154 -0.13 -9.27 -9.70
CA ILE A 154 -0.30 -10.38 -8.76
C ILE A 154 0.98 -11.23 -8.77
N PHE A 155 1.59 -11.41 -7.58
CA PHE A 155 2.79 -12.22 -7.41
C PHE A 155 2.47 -13.72 -7.40
N LYS A 156 2.52 -14.35 -8.57
CA LYS A 156 2.24 -15.79 -8.74
C LYS A 156 3.10 -16.65 -7.79
N GLY A 157 2.47 -17.69 -7.22
CA GLY A 157 3.12 -18.61 -6.27
C GLY A 157 3.04 -18.18 -4.80
N PHE A 158 2.47 -17.00 -4.52
CA PHE A 158 2.24 -16.49 -3.17
C PHE A 158 0.75 -16.42 -2.84
N VAL A 159 0.44 -16.42 -1.56
CA VAL A 159 -0.92 -16.28 -1.02
C VAL A 159 -1.12 -14.83 -0.60
N GLN A 160 -1.91 -14.11 -1.40
CA GLN A 160 -2.23 -12.69 -1.21
C GLN A 160 -3.69 -12.58 -0.74
N ILE A 161 -3.94 -12.82 0.56
CA ILE A 161 -5.30 -12.79 1.12
C ILE A 161 -5.92 -11.41 0.88
N GLY A 162 -7.19 -11.35 0.47
CA GLY A 162 -7.91 -10.08 0.26
C GLY A 162 -7.56 -9.35 -1.05
N ILE A 163 -6.65 -9.89 -1.89
CA ILE A 163 -6.21 -9.25 -3.14
C ILE A 163 -7.35 -9.07 -4.17
N GLN A 164 -8.35 -9.94 -4.14
CA GLN A 164 -9.50 -9.87 -5.06
C GLN A 164 -10.50 -8.79 -4.65
N THR A 165 -10.41 -8.29 -3.41
CA THR A 165 -11.30 -7.27 -2.87
C THR A 165 -10.69 -5.89 -3.05
N SER A 166 -11.51 -4.93 -3.46
CA SER A 166 -11.16 -3.51 -3.49
C SER A 166 -12.29 -2.70 -2.85
N ILE A 167 -11.95 -1.57 -2.25
CA ILE A 167 -12.92 -0.60 -1.72
C ILE A 167 -13.08 0.61 -2.66
N TYR A 168 -12.54 0.55 -3.89
CA TYR A 168 -12.59 1.67 -4.83
C TYR A 168 -14.01 2.19 -5.08
N ASP A 169 -14.98 1.30 -5.27
CA ASP A 169 -16.38 1.70 -5.48
C ASP A 169 -16.98 2.45 -4.28
N GLN A 170 -16.46 2.22 -3.07
CA GLN A 170 -16.90 2.91 -1.85
C GLN A 170 -16.30 4.32 -1.75
N ILE A 171 -15.14 4.56 -2.37
CA ILE A 171 -14.40 5.83 -2.24
C ILE A 171 -14.48 6.71 -3.49
N LYS A 172 -14.80 6.17 -4.67
CA LYS A 172 -14.66 6.87 -5.97
C LYS A 172 -15.48 8.16 -6.10
N SER A 173 -16.58 8.30 -5.37
CA SER A 173 -17.38 9.54 -5.37
C SER A 173 -16.76 10.68 -4.56
N TYR A 174 -15.68 10.40 -3.83
CA TYR A 174 -14.97 11.35 -2.96
C TYR A 174 -13.55 11.66 -3.46
N LEU A 175 -13.16 11.16 -4.64
CA LEU A 175 -11.85 11.36 -5.27
C LEU A 175 -11.92 12.45 -6.33
#